data_AF-A0A0J8AHH2-F1
#
_entry.id   AF-A0A0J8AHH2-F1
#
_cell.length_a   1.000
_cell.length_b   1.000
_cell.length_c   1.000
_cell.angle_alpha   90.00
_cell.angle_beta   90.00
_cell.angle_gamma   90.00
#
_symmetry.space_group_name_H-M   'P 1'
#
loop_
_entity.id
_entity.type
_entity.pdbx_description
1 polymer ?
#
loop_
_entity_poly.entity_id
_entity_poly.type
_entity_poly.pdbx_seq_one_letter_code
_entity_poly.pdbx_strand_id
1 'polypeptide(L)'
;MASTLNQIIDDRTRARRLHDFLHDCAGSAPGEEAQRVREAMLELGGSGMEGKGPLDVAALHAMLESGAVTCAVLELMGPDASFMLSRGPQGACLASVVQNNGAEEAIAEASSLGLALLGAHVAAVLARIEKASLDTDALPRPVSMRMH
;
A
#
# COMPACT_ATOMS: atom_id res chain seq x y z
N MET A 1 28.49 -0.76 -0.14
CA MET A 1 28.03 -0.08 1.10
C MET A 1 27.23 1.19 0.83
N ALA A 2 27.59 2.05 -0.13
CA ALA A 2 26.76 3.22 -0.50
C ALA A 2 25.36 2.86 -1.05
N SER A 3 25.25 1.75 -1.81
CA SER A 3 23.99 1.30 -2.41
C SER A 3 22.93 0.90 -1.38
N THR A 4 23.32 0.21 -0.30
CA THR A 4 22.40 -0.27 0.74
C THR A 4 21.88 0.88 1.60
N LEU A 5 22.74 1.88 1.86
CA LEU A 5 22.37 3.03 2.67
C LEU A 5 21.39 3.95 1.92
N ASN A 6 21.57 4.12 0.61
CA ASN A 6 20.60 4.82 -0.24
C ASN A 6 19.25 4.10 -0.27
N GLN A 7 19.23 2.78 -0.42
CA GLN A 7 18.00 1.98 -0.38
C GLN A 7 17.22 2.15 0.94
N ILE A 8 17.92 2.14 2.09
CA ILE A 8 17.28 2.35 3.40
C ILE A 8 16.66 3.76 3.52
N ILE A 9 17.34 4.78 2.99
CA ILE A 9 16.82 6.16 3.00
C ILE A 9 15.58 6.27 2.10
N ASP A 10 15.63 5.63 0.93
CA ASP A 10 14.51 5.61 -0.03
C ASP A 10 13.29 4.90 0.56
N ASP A 11 13.49 3.75 1.23
CA ASP A 11 12.43 2.99 1.88
C ASP A 11 11.79 3.74 3.05
N ARG A 12 12.57 4.43 3.88
CA ARG A 12 12.02 5.27 4.97
C ARG A 12 11.21 6.45 4.42
N THR A 13 11.71 7.08 3.37
CA THR A 13 11.01 8.21 2.74
C THR A 13 9.70 7.73 2.11
N ARG A 14 9.71 6.55 1.47
CA ARG A 14 8.52 5.91 0.93
C ARG A 14 7.53 5.52 2.03
N ALA A 15 7.99 4.89 3.10
CA ALA A 15 7.14 4.52 4.25
C ALA A 15 6.42 5.74 4.84
N ARG A 16 7.12 6.88 4.98
CA ARG A 16 6.52 8.13 5.42
C ARG A 16 5.41 8.62 4.48
N ARG A 17 5.65 8.63 3.17
CA ARG A 17 4.61 9.02 2.18
C ARG A 17 3.40 8.11 2.24
N LEU A 18 3.59 6.81 2.44
CA LEU A 18 2.48 5.87 2.58
C LEU A 18 1.70 6.09 3.89
N HIS A 19 2.36 6.44 4.99
CA HIS A 19 1.68 6.86 6.23
C HIS A 19 0.81 8.10 6.00
N ASP A 20 1.35 9.12 5.35
CA ASP A 20 0.59 10.33 5.02
C ASP A 20 -0.60 9.99 4.10
N PHE A 21 -0.39 9.14 3.11
CA PHE A 21 -1.42 8.68 2.18
C PHE A 21 -2.54 7.87 2.86
N LEU A 22 -2.24 7.09 3.91
CA LEU A 22 -3.26 6.41 4.70
C LEU A 22 -4.17 7.40 5.43
N HIS A 23 -3.59 8.46 5.97
CA HIS A 23 -4.35 9.53 6.58
C HIS A 23 -5.25 10.22 5.55
N ASP A 24 -4.74 10.46 4.35
CA ASP A 24 -5.52 11.02 3.24
C ASP A 24 -6.68 10.10 2.84
N CYS A 25 -6.47 8.78 2.77
CA CYS A 25 -7.55 7.83 2.49
C CYS A 25 -8.67 7.87 3.54
N ALA A 26 -8.31 7.93 4.82
CA ALA A 26 -9.28 7.99 5.91
C ALA A 26 -10.04 9.33 5.95
N GLY A 27 -9.36 10.43 5.59
CA GLY A 27 -9.94 11.78 5.61
C GLY A 27 -10.68 12.19 4.33
N SER A 28 -10.53 11.44 3.24
CA SER A 28 -11.13 11.77 1.94
C SER A 28 -12.64 11.50 1.91
N ALA A 29 -13.37 12.33 1.17
CA ALA A 29 -14.78 12.14 0.85
C ALA A 29 -14.96 11.13 -0.29
N PRO A 30 -16.16 10.53 -0.45
CA PRO A 30 -16.40 9.56 -1.53
C PRO A 30 -16.14 10.10 -2.94
N GLY A 31 -16.34 11.41 -3.16
CA GLY A 31 -16.05 12.05 -4.45
C GLY A 31 -14.56 12.16 -4.81
N GLU A 32 -13.67 11.93 -3.85
CA GLU A 32 -12.21 12.05 -4.01
C GLU A 32 -11.54 10.69 -4.28
N GLU A 33 -12.32 9.61 -4.24
CA GLU A 33 -11.89 8.23 -4.49
C GLU A 33 -10.99 8.07 -5.72
N ALA A 34 -11.46 8.54 -6.88
CA ALA A 34 -10.72 8.40 -8.12
C ALA A 34 -9.38 9.15 -8.10
N GLN A 35 -9.31 10.26 -7.37
CA GLN A 35 -8.07 11.02 -7.21
C GLN A 35 -7.07 10.27 -6.32
N ARG A 36 -7.55 9.69 -5.20
CA ARG A 36 -6.72 8.85 -4.33
C ARG A 36 -6.16 7.63 -5.08
N VAL A 37 -6.94 6.98 -5.94
CA VAL A 37 -6.44 5.86 -6.77
C VAL A 37 -5.31 6.30 -7.70
N ARG A 38 -5.43 7.47 -8.35
CA ARG A 38 -4.36 7.99 -9.23
C ARG A 38 -3.07 8.31 -8.46
N GLU A 39 -3.19 8.85 -7.26
CA GLU A 39 -2.03 9.10 -6.39
C GLU A 39 -1.38 7.78 -5.94
N ALA A 40 -2.19 6.77 -5.59
CA ALA A 40 -1.67 5.44 -5.24
C ALA A 40 -0.90 4.78 -6.39
N MET A 41 -1.35 4.94 -7.65
CA MET A 41 -0.61 4.45 -8.83
C MET A 41 0.82 5.00 -8.89
N LEU A 42 1.04 6.23 -8.42
CA LEU A 42 2.36 6.87 -8.39
C LEU A 42 3.20 6.40 -7.19
N GLU A 43 2.59 6.28 -6.01
CA GLU A 43 3.30 5.94 -4.77
C GLU A 43 3.63 4.44 -4.64
N LEU A 44 2.78 3.56 -5.19
CA LEU A 44 2.96 2.11 -5.10
C LEU A 44 3.95 1.57 -6.14
N GLY A 45 4.11 2.26 -7.28
CA GLY A 45 5.10 1.93 -8.32
C GLY A 45 4.77 0.70 -9.18
N GLY A 46 3.75 -0.08 -8.82
CA GLY A 46 3.31 -1.28 -9.53
C GLY A 46 2.09 -1.93 -8.86
N SER A 47 1.56 -3.00 -9.45
CA SER A 47 0.47 -3.78 -8.86
C SER A 47 0.98 -4.84 -7.88
N GLY A 48 0.03 -5.36 -7.10
CA GLY A 48 0.30 -6.39 -6.12
C GLY A 48 0.88 -5.82 -4.84
N MET A 49 0.89 -6.65 -3.81
CA MET A 49 1.56 -6.31 -2.56
C MET A 49 3.00 -5.87 -2.80
N GLU A 50 3.75 -6.55 -3.68
CA GLU A 50 5.15 -6.24 -4.01
C GLU A 50 5.36 -4.93 -4.76
N GLY A 51 4.32 -4.34 -5.35
CA GLY A 51 4.47 -3.17 -6.23
C GLY A 51 5.39 -3.47 -7.43
N LYS A 52 5.47 -4.74 -7.83
CA LYS A 52 6.30 -5.24 -8.94
C LYS A 52 5.48 -5.79 -10.09
N GLY A 53 4.18 -6.02 -9.87
CA GLY A 53 3.29 -6.45 -10.93
C GLY A 53 3.10 -5.33 -11.95
N PRO A 54 2.86 -5.68 -13.23
CA PRO A 54 2.53 -4.67 -14.24
C PRO A 54 1.22 -3.98 -13.88
N LEU A 55 1.15 -2.67 -14.14
CA LEU A 55 -0.08 -1.89 -14.08
C LEU A 55 -0.59 -1.65 -15.50
N ASP A 56 -1.80 -2.11 -15.78
CA ASP A 56 -2.52 -1.64 -16.97
C ASP A 56 -3.12 -0.26 -16.68
N VAL A 57 -2.30 0.77 -16.88
CA VAL A 57 -2.67 2.17 -16.65
C VAL A 57 -3.88 2.58 -17.50
N ALA A 58 -4.00 2.04 -18.72
CA ALA A 58 -5.13 2.36 -19.59
C ALA A 58 -6.43 1.77 -19.05
N ALA A 59 -6.40 0.51 -18.61
CA ALA A 59 -7.55 -0.12 -17.96
C ALA A 59 -7.94 0.60 -16.66
N LEU A 60 -6.94 0.96 -15.82
CA LEU A 60 -7.17 1.72 -14.58
C LEU A 60 -7.86 3.06 -14.86
N HIS A 61 -7.38 3.83 -15.84
CA HIS A 61 -8.02 5.09 -16.21
C HIS A 61 -9.46 4.87 -16.71
N ALA A 62 -9.70 3.86 -17.54
CA ALA A 62 -11.05 3.53 -18.01
C ALA A 62 -12.00 3.13 -16.86
N MET A 63 -11.50 2.38 -15.87
CA MET A 63 -12.26 2.06 -14.66
C MET A 63 -12.60 3.32 -13.85
N LEU A 64 -11.64 4.24 -13.69
CA LEU A 64 -11.88 5.49 -12.97
C LEU A 64 -12.86 6.42 -13.71
N GLU A 65 -12.76 6.52 -15.04
CA GLU A 65 -13.67 7.32 -15.87
C GLU A 65 -15.11 6.78 -15.85
N SER A 66 -15.28 5.47 -15.69
CA SER A 66 -16.58 4.82 -15.54
C SER A 66 -17.13 4.83 -14.11
N GLY A 67 -16.38 5.39 -13.15
CA GLY A 67 -16.75 5.40 -11.72
C GLY A 67 -16.55 4.06 -11.01
N ALA A 68 -15.90 3.09 -11.66
CA ALA A 68 -15.60 1.77 -11.12
C ALA A 68 -14.35 1.79 -10.21
N VAL A 69 -14.33 2.67 -9.20
CA VAL A 69 -13.18 2.88 -8.31
C VAL A 69 -12.77 1.58 -7.62
N THR A 70 -13.71 0.84 -7.04
CA THR A 70 -13.39 -0.43 -6.36
C THR A 70 -12.70 -1.41 -7.30
N CYS A 71 -13.12 -1.49 -8.57
CA CYS A 71 -12.46 -2.34 -9.57
C CYS A 71 -11.03 -1.86 -9.84
N ALA A 72 -10.80 -0.55 -9.93
CA ALA A 72 -9.46 0.01 -10.10
C ALA A 72 -8.55 -0.31 -8.91
N VAL A 73 -9.08 -0.28 -7.68
CA VAL A 73 -8.33 -0.68 -6.48
C VAL A 73 -8.00 -2.19 -6.50
N LEU A 74 -8.93 -3.04 -6.95
CA LEU A 74 -8.66 -4.47 -7.09
C LEU A 74 -7.57 -4.77 -8.12
N GLU A 75 -7.55 -4.03 -9.23
CA GLU A 75 -6.48 -4.12 -10.23
C GLU A 75 -5.12 -3.70 -9.64
N LEU A 76 -5.09 -2.65 -8.81
CA LEU A 76 -3.88 -2.27 -8.06
C LEU A 76 -3.43 -3.37 -7.09
N MET A 77 -4.36 -3.98 -6.38
CA MET A 77 -4.08 -5.04 -5.41
C MET A 77 -3.52 -6.32 -6.06
N GLY A 78 -3.81 -6.54 -7.34
CA GLY A 78 -3.39 -7.72 -8.10
C GLY A 78 -4.24 -8.97 -7.80
N PRO A 79 -4.07 -10.03 -8.61
CA PRO A 79 -4.96 -11.19 -8.63
C PRO A 79 -4.91 -12.06 -7.37
N ASP A 80 -3.82 -12.00 -6.62
CA ASP A 80 -3.59 -12.86 -5.44
C ASP A 80 -4.01 -12.20 -4.12
N ALA A 81 -4.61 -11.01 -4.18
CA ALA A 81 -5.02 -10.30 -2.98
C ALA A 81 -6.28 -10.90 -2.35
N SER A 82 -6.19 -11.24 -1.07
CA SER A 82 -7.34 -11.66 -0.26
C SER A 82 -7.80 -10.49 0.60
N PHE A 83 -9.10 -10.19 0.56
CA PHE A 83 -9.65 -9.05 1.27
C PHE A 83 -11.07 -9.31 1.75
N MET A 84 -11.48 -8.54 2.75
CA MET A 84 -12.85 -8.48 3.23
C MET A 84 -13.30 -7.02 3.26
N LEU A 85 -14.54 -6.80 2.82
CA LEU A 85 -15.19 -5.49 2.87
C LEU A 85 -16.42 -5.57 3.75
N SER A 86 -16.59 -4.56 4.59
CA SER A 86 -17.80 -4.37 5.36
C SER A 86 -18.22 -2.91 5.36
N ARG A 87 -19.52 -2.70 5.54
CA ARG A 87 -20.11 -1.37 5.66
C ARG A 87 -20.74 -1.26 7.04
N GLY A 88 -20.26 -0.30 7.80
CA GLY A 88 -20.78 0.04 9.11
C GLY A 88 -22.00 0.97 9.05
N PRO A 89 -22.62 1.23 10.21
CA PRO A 89 -23.64 2.27 10.32
C PRO A 89 -23.05 3.65 10.00
N GLN A 90 -23.91 4.61 9.61
CA GLN A 90 -23.52 6.01 9.34
C GLN A 90 -22.56 6.22 8.15
N GLY A 91 -22.42 5.23 7.26
CA GLY A 91 -21.65 5.37 6.02
C GLY A 91 -20.16 5.04 6.16
N ALA A 92 -19.69 4.65 7.35
CA ALA A 92 -18.34 4.13 7.54
C ALA A 92 -18.16 2.81 6.77
N CYS A 93 -17.02 2.67 6.11
CA CYS A 93 -16.63 1.47 5.38
C CYS A 93 -15.32 0.95 5.98
N LEU A 94 -15.24 -0.37 6.18
CA LEU A 94 -14.05 -1.02 6.72
C LEU A 94 -13.58 -2.06 5.71
N ALA A 95 -12.29 -2.04 5.42
CA ALA A 95 -11.64 -3.07 4.62
C ALA A 95 -10.54 -3.75 5.42
N SER A 96 -10.38 -5.04 5.18
CA SER A 96 -9.26 -5.85 5.62
C SER A 96 -8.58 -6.44 4.40
N VAL A 97 -7.25 -6.38 4.36
CA VAL A 97 -6.41 -7.02 3.34
C VAL A 97 -5.43 -7.95 4.05
N VAL A 98 -5.38 -9.19 3.59
CA VAL A 98 -4.56 -10.24 4.17
C VAL A 98 -3.29 -10.42 3.35
N GLN A 99 -2.14 -10.40 4.02
CA GLN A 99 -0.83 -10.60 3.44
C GLN A 99 -0.41 -12.07 3.48
N ASN A 100 0.39 -12.48 2.48
CA ASN A 100 1.23 -13.68 2.41
C ASN A 100 0.81 -14.85 3.34
N ASN A 101 0.14 -15.85 2.78
CA ASN A 101 -0.26 -17.08 3.46
C ASN A 101 -1.18 -16.88 4.69
N GLY A 102 -1.80 -15.71 4.85
CA GLY A 102 -2.75 -15.48 5.94
C GLY A 102 -2.12 -15.02 7.26
N ALA A 103 -0.83 -14.66 7.27
CA ALA A 103 -0.10 -14.41 8.52
C ALA A 103 -0.32 -13.01 9.10
N GLU A 104 -0.55 -12.00 8.25
CA GLU A 104 -0.68 -10.60 8.65
C GLU A 104 -1.91 -9.99 7.99
N GLU A 105 -2.66 -9.19 8.74
CA GLU A 105 -3.89 -8.53 8.31
C GLU A 105 -3.71 -7.02 8.48
N ALA A 106 -4.01 -6.25 7.45
CA ALA A 106 -4.06 -4.80 7.51
C ALA A 106 -5.50 -4.32 7.36
N ILE A 107 -5.90 -3.39 8.20
CA ILE A 107 -7.28 -2.90 8.29
C ILE A 107 -7.26 -1.39 8.08
N ALA A 108 -8.22 -0.88 7.32
CA ALA A 108 -8.47 0.55 7.19
C ALA A 108 -9.96 0.87 7.16
N GLU A 109 -10.30 2.02 7.71
CA GLU A 109 -11.64 2.59 7.72
C GLU A 109 -11.67 3.87 6.86
N ALA A 110 -12.74 4.07 6.09
CA ALA A 110 -12.94 5.29 5.32
C ALA A 110 -14.43 5.57 5.05
N SER A 111 -14.71 6.70 4.41
CA SER A 111 -16.06 7.15 4.06
C SER A 111 -16.71 6.37 2.89
N SER A 112 -15.95 5.51 2.21
CA SER A 112 -16.40 4.72 1.07
C SER A 112 -15.66 3.38 0.95
N LEU A 113 -16.23 2.43 0.19
CA LEU A 113 -15.62 1.12 0.00
C LEU A 113 -14.29 1.19 -0.75
N GLY A 114 -14.17 2.06 -1.76
CA GLY A 114 -12.94 2.21 -2.54
C GLY A 114 -11.81 2.79 -1.70
N LEU A 115 -12.08 3.82 -0.89
CA LEU A 115 -11.09 4.41 0.03
C LEU A 115 -10.67 3.44 1.12
N ALA A 116 -11.63 2.72 1.72
CA ALA A 116 -11.32 1.74 2.76
C ALA A 116 -10.42 0.63 2.20
N LEU A 117 -10.78 0.09 1.02
CA LEU A 117 -10.01 -0.96 0.36
C LEU A 117 -8.60 -0.48 -0.02
N LEU A 118 -8.50 0.72 -0.58
CA LEU A 118 -7.23 1.32 -0.97
C LEU A 118 -6.34 1.56 0.26
N GLY A 119 -6.91 2.10 1.33
CA GLY A 119 -6.23 2.30 2.60
C GLY A 119 -5.72 0.98 3.18
N ALA A 120 -6.53 -0.07 3.19
CA ALA A 120 -6.12 -1.38 3.73
C ALA A 120 -4.99 -1.98 2.89
N HIS A 121 -5.06 -1.86 1.55
CA HIS A 121 -3.98 -2.30 0.67
C HIS A 121 -2.68 -1.53 0.92
N VAL A 122 -2.74 -0.20 1.02
CA VAL A 122 -1.55 0.63 1.31
C VAL A 122 -0.98 0.32 2.69
N ALA A 123 -1.82 0.11 3.69
CA ALA A 123 -1.40 -0.25 5.05
C ALA A 123 -0.65 -1.58 5.05
N ALA A 124 -1.14 -2.54 4.25
CA ALA A 124 -0.44 -3.79 4.05
C ALA A 124 0.93 -3.56 3.36
N VAL A 125 0.99 -2.80 2.26
CA VAL A 125 2.26 -2.52 1.57
C VAL A 125 3.28 -1.85 2.50
N LEU A 126 2.83 -0.89 3.30
CA LEU A 126 3.62 -0.18 4.30
C LEU A 126 4.17 -1.13 5.38
N ALA A 127 3.31 -1.96 5.99
CA ALA A 127 3.71 -2.91 7.02
C ALA A 127 4.86 -3.83 6.53
N ARG A 128 4.82 -4.22 5.25
CA ARG A 128 5.91 -5.01 4.67
C ARG A 128 7.21 -4.21 4.50
N ILE A 129 7.14 -2.95 4.04
CA ILE A 129 8.33 -2.10 3.90
C ILE A 129 9.01 -1.91 5.27
N GLU A 130 8.21 -1.68 6.32
CA GLU A 130 8.68 -1.54 7.69
C GLU A 130 9.32 -2.84 8.20
N LYS A 131 8.69 -4.00 7.94
CA LYS A 131 9.25 -5.32 8.27
C LYS A 131 10.59 -5.59 7.57
N ALA A 132 10.69 -5.32 6.27
CA ALA A 132 11.93 -5.48 5.52
C ALA A 132 13.06 -4.57 6.04
N SER A 133 12.71 -3.37 6.50
CA SER A 133 13.66 -2.43 7.11
C SER A 133 14.20 -2.96 8.45
N LEU A 134 13.32 -3.54 9.30
CA LEU A 134 13.70 -4.13 10.59
C LEU A 134 14.63 -5.34 10.42
N ASP A 135 14.33 -6.22 9.46
CA ASP A 135 15.16 -7.40 9.16
C ASP A 135 16.56 -6.98 8.68
N THR A 136 16.66 -5.88 7.94
CA THR A 136 17.94 -5.33 7.45
C THR A 136 18.78 -4.74 8.58
N ASP A 137 18.17 -4.06 9.55
CA ASP A 137 18.86 -3.50 10.72
C ASP A 137 19.33 -4.58 11.71
N ALA A 138 18.70 -5.76 11.71
CA ALA A 138 19.04 -6.89 12.59
C ALA A 138 20.26 -7.73 12.13
N LEU A 139 20.74 -7.55 10.89
CA LEU A 139 21.90 -8.27 10.38
C LEU A 139 23.20 -7.81 11.08
N PRO A 140 24.05 -8.72 11.61
CA PRO A 140 25.28 -8.35 12.28
C PRO A 140 26.20 -7.63 11.29
N ARG A 141 26.60 -6.40 11.63
CA ARG A 141 27.58 -5.62 10.85
C ARG A 141 28.86 -6.47 10.73
N PRO A 142 29.43 -6.65 9.52
CA PRO A 142 30.66 -7.39 9.36
C PRO A 142 31.73 -6.72 10.24
N VAL A 143 32.28 -7.50 11.16
CA VAL A 143 33.40 -7.09 12.01
C VAL A 143 34.56 -6.85 11.06
N SER A 144 34.75 -5.61 10.60
CA SER A 144 35.90 -5.29 9.78
C SER A 144 37.14 -5.59 10.61
N MET A 145 37.96 -6.51 10.12
CA MET A 145 39.27 -6.86 10.65
C MET A 145 40.01 -5.60 11.12
N ARG A 146 40.14 -5.44 12.45
CA ARG A 146 41.17 -4.60 13.02
C ARG A 146 42.48 -5.38 12.88
N MET A 147 43.23 -5.13 11.82
CA MET A 147 44.67 -5.40 11.84
C MET A 147 45.36 -4.16 12.43
N HIS A 148 45.76 -4.26 13.69
CA HIS A 148 46.91 -3.55 14.26
C HIS A 148 47.51 -4.44 15.35
#